data_AF-A0A292R009-F1
#
_entry.id   AF-A0A292R009-F1
#
_cell.length_a   1.000
_cell.length_b   1.000
_cell.length_c   1.000
_cell.angle_alpha   90.00
_cell.angle_beta   90.00
_cell.angle_gamma   90.00
#
_symmetry.space_group_name_H-M   'P 1'
#
loop_
_entity.id
_entity.type
_entity.pdbx_description
1 polymer ?
#
loop_
_entity_poly.entity_id
_entity_poly.type
_entity_poly.pdbx_seq_one_letter_code
_entity_poly.pdbx_strand_id
1 'polypeptide(L)'
;MERTIKLFFITVLMLVMGSIAVFAEDGMPLSTLVTPQSIDYNICTRNYILTPEKLFYMALASINANRFTIDEMQSKTGYILFTAVNKQYLASVVKVDANKSMLRITPTNNNYFFAPGIVLNVFRYIDLNGATPVYNLVQH
;
A
#
# COMPACT_ATOMS: atom_id res chain seq x y z
N MET A 1 -63.88 -4.66 -3.79
CA MET A 1 -63.13 -4.83 -2.52
C MET A 1 -61.98 -5.83 -2.63
N GLU A 2 -62.12 -6.93 -3.39
CA GLU A 2 -61.08 -7.97 -3.47
C GLU A 2 -59.76 -7.50 -4.12
N ARG A 3 -59.85 -6.63 -5.14
CA ARG A 3 -58.68 -6.12 -5.89
C ARG A 3 -57.83 -5.13 -5.08
N THR A 4 -58.47 -4.30 -4.25
CA THR A 4 -57.81 -3.35 -3.34
C THR A 4 -57.14 -4.05 -2.15
N ILE A 5 -57.74 -5.13 -1.65
CA ILE A 5 -57.15 -5.98 -0.60
C ILE A 5 -55.89 -6.70 -1.11
N LYS A 6 -55.92 -7.23 -2.35
CA LYS A 6 -54.75 -7.86 -2.98
C LYS A 6 -53.58 -6.88 -3.17
N LEU A 7 -53.87 -5.64 -3.59
CA LEU A 7 -52.84 -4.60 -3.74
C LEU A 7 -52.21 -4.22 -2.39
N PHE A 8 -53.01 -4.08 -1.34
CA PHE A 8 -52.51 -3.79 0.00
C PHE A 8 -51.57 -4.90 0.52
N PHE A 9 -51.94 -6.16 0.30
CA PHE A 9 -51.12 -7.30 0.71
C PHE A 9 -49.76 -7.35 -0.01
N ILE A 10 -49.73 -7.03 -1.31
CA ILE A 10 -48.50 -6.98 -2.11
C ILE A 10 -47.59 -5.84 -1.64
N THR A 11 -48.15 -4.66 -1.33
CA THR A 11 -47.36 -3.54 -0.83
C THR A 11 -46.74 -3.82 0.54
N VAL A 12 -47.45 -4.53 1.42
CA VAL A 12 -46.91 -4.94 2.73
C VAL A 12 -45.82 -5.99 2.56
N LEU A 13 -45.97 -6.94 1.63
CA LEU A 13 -44.96 -7.96 1.36
C LEU A 13 -43.65 -7.37 0.83
N MET A 14 -43.72 -6.38 -0.07
CA MET A 14 -42.56 -5.66 -0.60
C MET A 14 -41.79 -4.89 0.49
N LEU A 15 -42.51 -4.27 1.44
CA LEU A 15 -41.89 -3.54 2.56
C LEU A 15 -41.16 -4.48 3.52
N VAL A 16 -41.71 -5.69 3.77
CA VAL A 16 -41.08 -6.69 4.65
C VAL A 16 -39.86 -7.34 4.00
N MET A 17 -39.87 -7.54 2.68
CA MET A 17 -38.73 -8.09 1.95
C MET A 17 -37.60 -7.06 1.71
N GLY A 18 -37.86 -5.75 1.84
CA GLY A 18 -36.84 -4.71 1.70
C GLY A 18 -35.93 -4.52 2.93
N SER A 19 -36.29 -5.10 4.08
CA SER A 19 -35.57 -4.93 5.36
C SER A 19 -34.55 -6.02 5.68
N ILE A 20 -34.27 -6.94 4.76
CA ILE A 20 -33.13 -7.86 4.93
C ILE A 20 -31.83 -7.06 4.84
N ALA A 21 -31.11 -6.99 5.96
CA ALA A 21 -29.77 -6.42 6.00
C ALA A 21 -28.88 -7.23 5.04
N VAL A 22 -28.57 -6.65 3.88
CA VAL A 22 -27.48 -7.15 3.04
C VAL A 22 -26.21 -6.83 3.80
N PHE A 23 -25.59 -7.86 4.38
CA PHE A 23 -24.20 -7.79 4.80
C PHE A 23 -23.38 -7.60 3.53
N ALA A 24 -23.09 -6.34 3.20
CA ALA A 24 -22.03 -6.03 2.25
C ALA A 24 -20.77 -6.65 2.84
N GLU A 25 -20.24 -7.67 2.18
CA GLU A 25 -18.96 -8.28 2.53
C GLU A 25 -17.93 -7.14 2.53
N ASP A 26 -17.43 -6.80 3.72
CA ASP A 26 -16.36 -5.82 3.88
C ASP A 26 -15.25 -6.21 2.92
N GLY A 27 -14.87 -5.27 2.04
CA GLY A 27 -13.92 -5.50 0.97
C GLY A 27 -12.73 -6.30 1.48
N MET A 28 -12.48 -7.43 0.82
CA MET A 28 -11.44 -8.40 1.19
C MET A 28 -10.19 -7.68 1.73
N PRO A 29 -9.72 -7.99 2.95
CA PRO A 29 -8.47 -7.42 3.43
C PRO A 29 -7.39 -7.81 2.42
N LEU A 30 -6.63 -6.82 1.96
CA LEU A 30 -5.58 -6.94 0.93
C LEU A 30 -4.62 -8.13 1.17
N SER A 31 -4.55 -8.64 2.40
CA SER A 31 -3.83 -9.84 2.83
C SER A 31 -4.31 -11.17 2.22
N THR A 32 -5.55 -11.32 1.74
CA THR A 32 -6.04 -12.63 1.25
C THR A 32 -5.67 -12.95 -0.20
N LEU A 33 -5.20 -11.96 -0.98
CA LEU A 33 -4.92 -12.12 -2.41
C LEU A 33 -3.44 -12.31 -2.75
N VAL A 34 -2.53 -12.30 -1.76
CA VAL A 34 -1.10 -12.38 -2.05
C VAL A 34 -0.45 -13.53 -1.31
N THR A 35 -0.26 -14.64 -2.02
CA THR A 35 0.52 -15.77 -1.52
C THR A 35 1.98 -15.33 -1.38
N PRO A 36 2.61 -15.46 -0.19
CA PRO A 36 4.02 -15.19 -0.04
C PRO A 36 4.86 -16.10 -0.94
N GLN A 37 5.89 -15.55 -1.57
CA GLN A 37 6.82 -16.27 -2.44
C GLN A 37 8.25 -16.05 -1.99
N SER A 38 9.17 -16.92 -2.41
CA SER A 38 10.60 -16.71 -2.22
C SER A 38 11.07 -15.64 -3.20
N ILE A 39 11.51 -14.49 -2.68
CA ILE A 39 11.93 -13.33 -3.46
C ILE A 39 13.46 -13.25 -3.54
N ASP A 40 13.97 -13.00 -4.74
CA ASP A 40 15.40 -12.72 -4.94
C ASP A 40 15.76 -11.32 -4.44
N TYR A 41 16.97 -11.18 -3.87
CA TYR A 41 17.45 -9.91 -3.34
C TYR A 41 17.47 -8.78 -4.39
N ASN A 42 17.69 -9.09 -5.68
CA ASN A 42 17.72 -8.06 -6.73
C ASN A 42 16.38 -7.34 -6.87
N ILE A 43 15.25 -8.01 -6.60
CA ILE A 43 13.91 -7.41 -6.64
C ILE A 43 13.74 -6.40 -5.49
N CYS A 44 14.52 -6.52 -4.42
CA CYS A 44 14.47 -5.65 -3.24
C CYS A 44 15.25 -4.34 -3.42
N THR A 45 15.97 -4.17 -4.52
CA THR A 45 16.86 -3.03 -4.74
C THR A 45 16.59 -2.36 -6.08
N ARG A 46 16.58 -1.03 -6.11
CA ARG A 46 16.46 -0.27 -7.36
C ARG A 46 17.24 1.04 -7.30
N ASN A 47 17.91 1.35 -8.41
CA ASN A 47 18.66 2.59 -8.61
C ASN A 47 17.78 3.65 -9.28
N TYR A 48 17.89 4.88 -8.80
CA TYR A 48 17.20 6.05 -9.32
C TYR A 48 18.18 7.19 -9.59
N ILE A 49 17.89 7.98 -10.63
CA ILE A 49 18.61 9.21 -10.94
C ILE A 49 17.96 10.36 -10.16
N LEU A 50 17.99 10.26 -8.83
CA LEU A 50 17.40 11.21 -7.89
C LEU A 50 18.39 11.50 -6.77
N THR A 51 18.28 12.68 -6.15
CA THR A 51 19.03 12.97 -4.93
C THR A 51 18.54 12.07 -3.78
N PRO A 52 19.42 11.65 -2.85
CA PRO A 52 19.03 10.78 -1.73
C PRO A 52 17.88 11.34 -0.89
N GLU A 53 17.86 12.65 -0.66
CA GLU A 53 16.81 13.34 0.09
C GLU A 53 15.46 13.25 -0.62
N LYS A 54 15.43 13.53 -1.93
CA LYS A 54 14.20 13.42 -2.73
C LYS A 54 13.70 11.98 -2.76
N LEU A 55 14.61 11.01 -2.92
CA LEU A 55 14.25 9.59 -2.92
C LEU A 55 13.70 9.13 -1.57
N PHE A 56 14.24 9.65 -0.45
CA PHE A 56 13.74 9.36 0.89
C PHE A 56 12.29 9.84 1.08
N TYR A 57 11.99 11.10 0.73
CA TYR A 57 10.62 11.61 0.82
C TYR A 57 9.65 10.90 -0.14
N MET A 58 10.11 10.50 -1.33
CA MET A 58 9.32 9.69 -2.25
C MET A 58 9.03 8.29 -1.70
N ALA A 59 10.01 7.66 -1.06
CA ALA A 59 9.82 6.38 -0.40
C ALA A 59 8.80 6.52 0.75
N LEU A 60 8.89 7.57 1.56
CA LEU A 60 7.92 7.85 2.62
C LEU A 60 6.50 8.06 2.07
N ALA A 61 6.36 8.89 1.03
CA ALA A 61 5.07 9.14 0.38
C ALA A 61 4.49 7.85 -0.24
N SER A 62 5.34 6.99 -0.81
CA SER A 62 4.91 5.71 -1.37
C SER A 62 4.39 4.75 -0.31
N ILE A 63 5.02 4.70 0.87
CA ILE A 63 4.60 3.85 1.98
C ILE A 63 3.23 4.32 2.50
N ASN A 64 3.05 5.65 2.63
CA ASN A 64 1.78 6.25 3.01
C ASN A 64 0.68 5.99 1.96
N ALA A 65 0.98 6.17 0.66
CA ALA A 65 0.04 5.94 -0.43
C ALA A 65 -0.42 4.47 -0.53
N ASN A 66 0.42 3.52 -0.14
CA ASN A 66 0.09 2.10 -0.06
C ASN A 66 -0.60 1.69 1.25
N ARG A 67 -0.87 2.64 2.16
CA ARG A 67 -1.49 2.41 3.48
C ARG A 67 -0.72 1.40 4.33
N PHE A 68 0.61 1.43 4.23
CA PHE A 68 1.48 0.68 5.12
C PHE A 68 1.72 1.47 6.41
N THR A 69 1.86 0.77 7.53
CA THR A 69 2.09 1.40 8.83
C THR A 69 3.55 1.82 8.95
N ILE A 70 3.82 3.10 9.20
CA ILE A 70 5.19 3.59 9.44
C ILE A 70 5.49 3.45 10.93
N ASP A 71 6.48 2.63 11.26
CA ASP A 71 6.88 2.37 12.65
C ASP A 71 7.94 3.37 13.10
N GLU A 72 8.92 3.66 12.23
CA GLU A 72 10.02 4.58 12.52
C GLU A 72 10.53 5.23 11.23
N MET A 73 10.99 6.48 11.33
CA MET A 73 11.67 7.16 10.23
C MET A 73 12.92 7.89 10.73
N GLN A 74 14.03 7.75 9.99
CA GLN A 74 15.27 8.46 10.26
C GLN A 74 15.86 9.05 8.98
N SER A 75 15.77 10.37 8.84
CA SER A 75 16.24 11.09 7.65
C SER A 75 17.76 11.12 7.53
N LYS A 76 18.49 11.18 8.64
CA LYS A 76 19.97 11.29 8.65
C LYS A 76 20.67 10.01 8.16
N THR A 77 20.12 8.86 8.51
CA THR A 77 20.58 7.53 8.08
C THR A 77 19.84 7.04 6.83
N GLY A 78 18.77 7.75 6.44
CA GLY A 78 18.02 7.52 5.22
C GLY A 78 17.17 6.25 5.26
N TYR A 79 16.72 5.80 6.44
CA TYR A 79 15.87 4.61 6.54
C TYR A 79 14.47 4.88 7.08
N ILE A 80 13.55 4.02 6.68
CA ILE A 80 12.15 3.99 7.09
C ILE A 80 11.82 2.54 7.47
N LEU A 81 11.36 2.37 8.70
CA LEU A 81 10.86 1.11 9.22
C LEU A 81 9.34 1.13 9.06
N PHE A 82 8.80 0.15 8.35
CA PHE A 82 7.36 0.08 8.10
C PHE A 82 6.86 -1.35 8.19
N THR A 83 5.62 -1.51 8.62
CA THR A 83 4.94 -2.78 8.71
C THR A 83 3.90 -2.90 7.59
N ALA A 84 3.98 -4.01 6.85
CA ALA A 84 2.99 -4.37 5.83
C ALA A 84 2.63 -5.86 6.00
N VAL A 85 1.34 -6.17 6.05
CA VAL A 85 0.85 -7.57 6.16
C VAL A 85 1.51 -8.32 7.34
N ASN A 86 1.51 -7.69 8.53
CA ASN A 86 2.11 -8.24 9.77
C ASN A 86 3.60 -8.60 9.68
N LYS A 87 4.32 -8.05 8.70
CA LYS A 87 5.77 -8.18 8.58
C LYS A 87 6.39 -6.79 8.55
N GLN A 88 7.54 -6.66 9.20
CA GLN A 88 8.29 -5.42 9.24
C GLN A 88 9.37 -5.41 8.17
N TYR A 89 9.49 -4.27 7.50
CA TYR A 89 10.42 -4.02 6.41
C TYR A 89 11.23 -2.77 6.69
N LEU A 90 12.46 -2.80 6.21
CA LEU A 90 13.40 -1.71 6.26
C LEU A 90 13.60 -1.18 4.83
N ALA A 91 13.08 0.02 4.58
CA ALA A 91 13.46 0.80 3.40
C ALA A 91 14.71 1.62 3.76
N SER A 92 15.80 1.47 3.02
CA SER A 92 17.03 2.24 3.18
C SER A 92 17.39 2.92 1.88
N VAL A 93 17.69 4.21 1.95
CA VAL A 93 18.20 5.00 0.84
C VAL A 93 19.71 5.12 0.96
N VAL A 94 20.42 4.69 -0.08
CA VAL A 94 21.88 4.72 -0.15
C VAL A 94 22.30 5.64 -1.29
N LYS A 95 23.25 6.54 -1.02
CA LYS A 95 23.87 7.37 -2.05
C LYS A 95 24.88 6.52 -2.83
N VAL A 96 24.70 6.42 -4.15
CA VAL A 96 25.63 5.71 -5.05
C VAL A 96 26.59 6.69 -5.70
N ASP A 97 26.07 7.86 -6.10
CA ASP A 97 26.81 8.93 -6.78
C ASP A 97 26.21 10.31 -6.41
N ALA A 98 26.73 11.41 -6.97
CA ALA A 98 26.20 12.75 -6.77
C ALA A 98 24.72 12.88 -7.21
N ASN A 99 24.36 12.24 -8.32
CA ASN A 99 23.02 12.30 -8.93
C ASN A 99 22.28 10.95 -8.95
N LYS A 100 22.86 9.91 -8.34
CA LYS A 100 22.29 8.56 -8.31
C LYS A 100 22.16 8.08 -6.87
N SER A 101 20.99 7.57 -6.56
CA SER A 101 20.68 6.97 -5.27
C SER A 101 20.00 5.62 -5.48
N MET A 102 20.13 4.75 -4.49
CA MET A 102 19.55 3.42 -4.49
C MET A 102 18.54 3.33 -3.35
N LEU A 103 17.36 2.79 -3.62
CA LEU A 103 16.40 2.39 -2.60
C LEU A 103 16.47 0.87 -2.45
N ARG A 104 16.71 0.43 -1.22
CA ARG A 104 16.69 -0.98 -0.82
C ARG A 104 15.54 -1.22 0.15
N ILE A 105 14.70 -2.22 -0.09
CA ILE A 105 13.58 -2.58 0.78
C ILE A 105 13.73 -4.04 1.16
N THR A 106 14.12 -4.31 2.40
CA THR A 106 14.40 -5.68 2.87
C THR A 106 13.58 -6.00 4.12
N PRO A 107 13.15 -7.26 4.31
CA PRO A 107 12.49 -7.67 5.55
C PRO A 107 13.47 -7.62 6.72
N THR A 108 13.02 -7.17 7.90
CA THR A 108 13.91 -7.01 9.08
C THR A 108 14.38 -8.34 9.66
N ASN A 109 13.58 -9.39 9.51
CA ASN A 109 13.88 -10.75 9.96
C ASN A 109 14.69 -11.57 8.95
N ASN A 110 15.19 -10.96 7.88
CA ASN A 110 15.94 -11.61 6.80
C ASN A 110 15.17 -12.75 6.10
N ASN A 111 13.85 -12.82 6.28
CA ASN A 111 13.01 -13.83 5.64
C ASN A 111 12.39 -13.26 4.37
N TYR A 112 12.96 -13.63 3.22
CA TYR A 112 12.53 -13.21 1.88
C TYR A 112 11.27 -13.93 1.38
N PHE A 113 10.55 -14.62 2.28
CA PHE A 113 9.24 -15.18 2.01
C PHE A 113 8.15 -14.14 2.25
N PHE A 114 7.87 -13.33 1.24
CA PHE A 114 6.85 -12.28 1.29
C PHE A 114 6.24 -11.99 -0.09
N ALA A 115 5.19 -11.17 -0.09
CA ALA A 115 4.49 -10.74 -1.28
C ALA A 115 5.34 -9.74 -2.11
N PRO A 116 5.73 -10.03 -3.36
CA PRO A 116 6.56 -9.11 -4.16
C PRO A 116 5.88 -7.75 -4.37
N GLY A 117 4.54 -7.72 -4.37
CA GLY A 117 3.74 -6.51 -4.49
C GLY A 117 4.07 -5.44 -3.45
N ILE A 118 4.54 -5.79 -2.25
CA ILE A 118 4.91 -4.80 -1.22
C ILE A 118 6.05 -3.91 -1.71
N VAL A 119 7.12 -4.52 -2.23
CA VAL A 119 8.29 -3.81 -2.75
C VAL A 119 7.97 -3.16 -4.10
N LEU A 120 7.31 -3.90 -4.99
CA LEU A 120 7.00 -3.42 -6.34
C LEU A 120 6.06 -2.21 -6.33
N ASN A 121 5.09 -2.14 -5.41
CA ASN A 121 4.19 -0.99 -5.32
C ASN A 121 4.90 0.27 -4.82
N VAL A 122 5.88 0.12 -3.92
CA VAL A 122 6.73 1.24 -3.51
C VAL A 122 7.52 1.77 -4.71
N PHE A 123 8.19 0.88 -5.45
CA PHE A 123 8.95 1.30 -6.63
C PHE A 123 8.08 1.90 -7.73
N ARG A 124 6.91 1.30 -8.00
CA ARG A 124 5.96 1.80 -8.99
C ARG A 124 5.47 3.21 -8.66
N TYR A 125 5.23 3.50 -7.38
CA TYR A 125 4.85 4.86 -6.97
C TYR A 125 5.98 5.87 -7.27
N ILE A 126 7.23 5.50 -6.99
CA ILE A 126 8.39 6.36 -7.24
C ILE A 126 8.61 6.56 -8.75
N ASP A 127 8.46 5.52 -9.56
CA ASP A 127 8.56 5.61 -11.02
C ASP A 127 7.53 6.60 -11.60
N LEU A 128 6.28 6.53 -11.12
CA LEU A 128 5.19 7.39 -11.59
C LEU A 128 5.34 8.84 -11.11
N ASN A 129 5.92 9.04 -9.92
CA ASN A 129 6.03 10.35 -9.29
C ASN A 129 7.45 10.92 -9.32
N GLY A 130 8.40 10.30 -10.02
CA GLY A 130 9.81 10.71 -10.01
C GLY A 130 10.05 12.14 -10.53
N ALA A 131 9.19 12.59 -11.44
CA ALA A 131 9.19 13.96 -11.97
C ALA A 131 8.53 14.98 -11.02
N THR A 132 7.73 14.53 -10.06
CA THR A 132 6.96 15.41 -9.17
C THR A 132 7.88 16.10 -8.17
N PRO A 133 7.74 17.42 -7.96
CA PRO A 133 8.54 18.13 -6.97
C PRO A 133 8.10 17.78 -5.54
N VAL A 134 9.07 17.82 -4.60
CA VAL A 134 8.92 17.27 -3.24
C VAL A 134 7.78 17.90 -2.44
N TYR A 135 7.53 19.20 -2.63
CA TYR A 135 6.48 19.92 -1.89
C TYR A 135 5.05 19.41 -2.16
N ASN A 136 4.82 18.74 -3.29
CA ASN A 136 3.53 18.13 -3.62
C ASN A 136 3.36 16.71 -3.06
N LEU A 137 4.42 16.11 -2.48
CA LEU A 137 4.40 14.72 -2.02
C LEU A 137 3.90 14.57 -0.57
N VAL A 138 3.79 15.67 0.19
CA VAL A 138 3.54 15.67 1.65
C VAL A 138 2.12 16.15 2.01
N GLN A 139 1.25 16.42 1.04
CA GLN A 139 -0.04 17.11 1.26
C GLN A 139 -1.23 16.23 1.71
N HIS A 140 -1.04 15.00 2.18
CA HIS A 140 -2.15 14.16 2.64
C HIS A 140 -1.85 13.44 3.96
#